data_AF-A0A2I3NC41-F1
#
_entry.id   AF-A0A2I3NC41-F1
#
_cell.length_a   1.000
_cell.length_b   1.000
_cell.length_c   1.000
_cell.angle_alpha   90.00
_cell.angle_beta   90.00
_cell.angle_gamma   90.00
#
_symmetry.space_group_name_H-M   'P 1'
#
loop_
_entity.id
_entity.type
_entity.pdbx_description
1 polymer ?
#
loop_
_entity_poly.entity_id
_entity_poly.type
_entity_poly.pdbx_seq_one_letter_code
_entity_poly.pdbx_strand_id
1 'polypeptide(L)'
;MEELQDDYEDVLEENLELEEYEDPGVLKPQVEEPAAHDTEATATDYHTTSHPGTHEVYVELQELVMDEKNQELRWMEAARWVRLEENLGENGAWGRPHLSHLTFWSLLQLHKVFTKGTVLLDLQETSLAGVANQLLDRFIFEDQIRPQDREELLRVLLLKHSHAGELEALGGVKPAVLTRSGEPLLSQHSSLGTQLFCEQGDGGTEGHSPSGILEKIPPDSEATLVLVGRAAFLEQPVLGFVRLQEAAELEAVEQPETYTQKLSVPDGFKVSNSSARGWIIHPLGLHSHFPIWMMFASALPALLVFILIFLESQITTLIVSKPERKMVKGSGFHLDLLLVVGMGGVAALFGMPWLSATTVRSVTHANALTVMGKASTPGAAAQIQEVKEQRISGLLVSVLVLMEPILSRIPLAVLFGIFLYMGVTSLIGIQLFDRILLLLKPPKYHPDVPYVKRVKTWRMHLFTGIQIICLAVLWVVKSTPASLALPFVLILTVPLRRVLLPLIFRNLELQCLDADDAKATFDEEEGRDVYNEVAMPV
;
A
#
# COMPACT_ATOMS: atom_id res chain seq x y z
N MET A 1 -55.03 -43.11 17.28
CA MET A 1 -53.57 -43.13 17.06
C MET A 1 -53.38 -42.37 15.76
N GLU A 2 -52.72 -41.22 15.84
CA GLU A 2 -52.55 -40.16 14.80
C GLU A 2 -53.68 -39.13 14.58
N GLU A 3 -54.67 -39.00 15.47
CA GLU A 3 -55.60 -37.83 15.49
C GLU A 3 -55.90 -37.34 16.93
N LEU A 4 -54.95 -37.54 17.86
CA LEU A 4 -55.15 -37.19 19.28
C LEU A 4 -53.89 -36.57 19.89
N GLN A 5 -52.99 -36.07 19.03
CA GLN A 5 -51.72 -35.48 19.44
C GLN A 5 -51.50 -34.06 18.87
N ASP A 6 -52.33 -33.62 17.91
CA ASP A 6 -52.33 -32.23 17.42
C ASP A 6 -53.21 -31.30 18.28
N ASP A 7 -54.19 -31.84 19.02
CA ASP A 7 -55.07 -31.05 19.92
C ASP A 7 -54.41 -30.64 21.27
N TYR A 8 -53.12 -30.96 21.47
CA TYR A 8 -52.38 -30.62 22.69
C TYR A 8 -51.32 -29.53 22.50
N GLU A 9 -50.97 -29.16 21.26
CA GLU A 9 -50.02 -28.06 21.01
C GLU A 9 -50.73 -26.71 20.77
N ASP A 10 -51.95 -26.71 20.21
CA ASP A 10 -52.72 -25.48 19.97
C ASP A 10 -53.38 -24.89 21.24
N VAL A 11 -53.51 -25.66 22.33
CA VAL A 11 -54.12 -25.20 23.59
C VAL A 11 -53.09 -24.62 24.57
N LEU A 12 -51.79 -24.82 24.30
CA LEU A 12 -50.70 -24.26 25.11
C LEU A 12 -50.15 -22.92 24.60
N GLU A 13 -50.38 -22.58 23.33
CA GLU A 13 -50.02 -21.26 22.79
C GLU A 13 -51.08 -20.17 23.07
N GLU A 14 -52.30 -20.54 23.48
CA GLU A 14 -53.38 -19.57 23.77
C GLU A 14 -53.46 -19.14 25.27
N ASN A 15 -52.55 -19.60 26.14
CA ASN A 15 -52.63 -19.37 27.59
C ASN A 15 -51.42 -18.64 28.23
N LEU A 16 -50.51 -18.05 27.45
CA LEU A 16 -49.34 -17.33 28.00
C LEU A 16 -49.10 -15.92 27.44
N GLU A 17 -50.11 -15.31 26.81
CA GLU A 17 -50.19 -13.85 26.69
C GLU A 17 -50.57 -13.26 28.06
N LEU A 18 -49.53 -12.99 28.85
CA LEU A 18 -49.61 -12.55 30.23
C LEU A 18 -50.27 -11.17 30.35
N GLU A 19 -51.35 -11.18 31.14
CA GLU A 19 -52.11 -10.06 31.67
C GLU A 19 -51.23 -8.96 32.29
N GLU A 20 -51.51 -7.72 31.90
CA GLU A 20 -51.03 -6.48 32.51
C GLU A 20 -51.50 -6.36 33.97
N TYR A 21 -50.58 -5.99 34.86
CA TYR A 21 -50.88 -5.64 36.25
C TYR A 21 -50.79 -4.10 36.40
N GLU A 22 -51.92 -3.45 36.67
CA GLU A 22 -51.99 -2.03 37.07
C GLU A 22 -51.65 -1.86 38.57
N ASP A 23 -50.88 -0.82 38.92
CA ASP A 23 -50.81 -0.24 40.28
C ASP A 23 -51.15 1.28 40.22
N PRO A 24 -52.07 1.81 41.06
CA PRO A 24 -52.61 3.15 40.89
C PRO A 24 -51.87 4.23 41.72
N GLY A 25 -51.38 5.25 41.02
CA GLY A 25 -51.48 6.69 41.35
C GLY A 25 -50.78 7.27 42.60
N VAL A 26 -49.77 8.13 42.39
CA VAL A 26 -49.57 9.39 43.17
C VAL A 26 -49.02 10.51 42.26
N LEU A 27 -49.63 11.70 42.37
CA LEU A 27 -49.40 12.94 41.60
C LEU A 27 -47.94 13.46 41.60
N LYS A 28 -47.49 13.99 40.44
CA LYS A 28 -46.46 15.03 40.34
C LYS A 28 -47.02 16.28 39.62
N PRO A 29 -46.65 17.51 40.04
CA PRO A 29 -47.25 18.74 39.53
C PRO A 29 -46.82 19.08 38.09
N GLN A 30 -47.74 19.72 37.37
CA GLN A 30 -47.54 20.34 36.07
C GLN A 30 -46.54 21.51 36.14
N VAL A 31 -45.62 21.57 35.17
CA VAL A 31 -45.09 22.83 34.64
C VAL A 31 -45.12 22.72 33.11
N GLU A 32 -45.74 23.71 32.47
CA GLU A 32 -45.98 23.85 31.04
C GLU A 32 -44.70 23.81 30.19
N GLU A 33 -44.78 23.07 29.09
CA GLU A 33 -43.89 23.11 27.92
C GLU A 33 -44.01 24.46 27.18
N PRO A 34 -42.89 25.11 26.77
CA PRO A 34 -42.90 25.96 25.61
C PRO A 34 -42.70 25.14 24.33
N ALA A 35 -43.49 25.49 23.31
CA ALA A 35 -43.69 24.77 22.05
C ALA A 35 -42.43 24.45 21.24
N ALA A 36 -42.51 23.31 20.55
CA ALA A 36 -41.54 22.77 19.63
C ALA A 36 -41.17 23.74 18.49
N HIS A 37 -39.87 23.90 18.26
CA HIS A 37 -39.35 24.18 16.92
C HIS A 37 -38.93 22.86 16.28
N ASP A 38 -39.60 22.52 15.19
CA ASP A 38 -39.32 21.35 14.35
C ASP A 38 -37.89 21.41 13.78
N THR A 39 -36.95 20.69 14.38
CA THR A 39 -35.84 20.02 13.68
C THR A 39 -35.21 18.97 14.59
N GLU A 40 -35.71 17.75 14.53
CA GLU A 40 -35.11 16.60 15.21
C GLU A 40 -33.90 16.11 14.39
N ALA A 41 -32.69 16.29 14.92
CA ALA A 41 -31.47 15.72 14.35
C ALA A 41 -31.31 14.28 14.85
N THR A 42 -31.26 13.34 13.90
CA THR A 42 -30.97 11.92 14.13
C THR A 42 -29.55 11.74 14.68
N ALA A 43 -29.26 10.57 15.27
CA ALA A 43 -28.04 10.21 16.02
C ALA A 43 -26.68 10.25 15.26
N THR A 44 -26.51 11.14 14.29
CA THR A 44 -25.25 11.47 13.59
C THR A 44 -24.65 12.82 13.98
N ASP A 45 -25.27 13.59 14.88
CA ASP A 45 -24.89 14.98 15.16
C ASP A 45 -24.07 15.22 16.44
N TYR A 46 -23.38 14.20 16.96
CA TYR A 46 -22.22 14.46 17.83
C TYR A 46 -20.98 14.75 16.98
N HIS A 47 -21.02 15.85 16.23
CA HIS A 47 -19.79 16.57 15.99
C HIS A 47 -19.34 17.13 17.34
N THR A 48 -18.38 16.46 17.98
CA THR A 48 -17.49 17.15 18.93
C THR A 48 -16.96 18.34 18.16
N THR A 49 -17.50 19.53 18.43
CA THR A 49 -16.98 20.78 17.92
C THR A 49 -15.58 20.91 18.51
N SER A 50 -14.58 20.44 17.76
CA SER A 50 -13.17 20.64 18.09
C SER A 50 -12.96 22.14 18.17
N HIS A 51 -12.78 22.65 19.38
CA HIS A 51 -12.26 23.99 19.56
C HIS A 51 -10.96 24.11 18.74
N PRO A 52 -10.73 25.24 18.03
CA PRO A 52 -9.57 25.45 17.16
C PRO A 52 -8.28 25.71 17.95
N GLY A 53 -7.97 24.86 18.94
CA GLY A 53 -6.81 25.04 19.82
C GLY A 53 -6.37 23.81 20.61
N THR A 54 -7.06 22.67 20.54
CA THR A 54 -6.53 21.40 21.09
C THR A 54 -5.85 20.64 19.97
N HIS A 55 -4.58 20.96 19.72
CA HIS A 55 -3.72 20.15 18.87
C HIS A 55 -3.53 18.79 19.54
N GLU A 56 -3.57 17.72 18.75
CA GLU A 56 -3.36 16.38 19.28
C GLU A 56 -1.86 16.24 19.54
N VAL A 57 -1.51 16.08 20.80
CA VAL A 57 -0.11 16.01 21.23
C VAL A 57 0.35 14.57 21.17
N TYR A 58 1.49 14.34 20.52
CA TYR A 58 2.19 13.07 20.62
C TYR A 58 2.90 13.00 21.97
N VAL A 59 2.64 11.97 22.76
CA VAL A 59 3.30 11.80 24.07
C VAL A 59 4.19 10.57 24.01
N GLU A 60 5.43 10.72 24.45
CA GLU A 60 6.39 9.63 24.58
C GLU A 60 6.79 9.47 26.06
N LEU A 61 6.68 8.24 26.59
CA LEU A 61 7.14 7.87 27.92
C LEU A 61 8.43 7.08 27.81
N GLN A 62 9.45 7.55 28.51
CA GLN A 62 10.71 6.84 28.64
C GLN A 62 11.03 6.56 30.11
N GLU A 63 11.54 5.36 30.35
CA GLU A 63 11.96 4.90 31.66
C GLU A 63 13.47 4.72 31.74
N LEU A 64 14.03 4.95 32.92
CA LEU A 64 15.45 4.68 33.19
C LEU A 64 15.67 3.17 33.34
N VAL A 65 16.43 2.58 32.42
CA VAL A 65 16.71 1.15 32.36
C VAL A 65 18.19 0.85 32.25
N MET A 66 18.52 -0.43 32.46
CA MET A 66 19.84 -1.03 32.33
C MET A 66 19.85 -1.97 31.14
N ASP A 67 20.81 -1.79 30.23
CA ASP A 67 21.07 -2.72 29.14
C ASP A 67 21.59 -4.06 29.65
N GLU A 68 21.05 -5.17 29.16
CA GLU A 68 21.54 -6.49 29.52
C GLU A 68 22.95 -6.78 28.98
N LYS A 69 23.28 -6.32 27.77
CA LYS A 69 24.58 -6.60 27.12
C LYS A 69 25.72 -5.80 27.72
N ASN A 70 25.57 -4.48 27.75
CA ASN A 70 26.67 -3.58 28.15
C ASN A 70 26.62 -3.18 29.62
N GLN A 71 25.53 -3.49 30.35
CA GLN A 71 25.34 -3.05 31.73
C GLN A 71 25.51 -1.53 31.89
N GLU A 72 24.96 -0.76 30.94
CA GLU A 72 24.94 0.70 30.96
C GLU A 72 23.52 1.25 31.21
N LEU A 73 23.43 2.35 31.98
CA LEU A 73 22.20 3.10 32.18
C LEU A 73 21.83 3.89 30.93
N ARG A 74 20.55 3.87 30.57
CA ARG A 74 19.99 4.65 29.46
C ARG A 74 18.50 4.86 29.64
N TRP A 75 17.95 5.83 28.91
CA TRP A 75 16.51 6.02 28.78
C TRP A 75 16.00 5.11 27.66
N MET A 76 14.90 4.40 27.92
CA MET A 76 14.26 3.54 26.94
C MET A 76 12.80 3.92 26.80
N GLU A 77 12.35 4.09 25.57
CA GLU A 77 10.93 4.26 25.24
C GLU A 77 10.14 3.05 25.74
N ALA A 78 9.13 3.31 26.56
CA ALA A 78 8.28 2.30 27.17
C ALA A 78 6.86 2.32 26.61
N ALA A 79 6.35 3.51 26.30
CA ALA A 79 4.99 3.68 25.78
C ALA A 79 4.85 5.02 25.04
N ARG A 80 3.82 5.10 24.19
CA ARG A 80 3.49 6.32 23.43
C ARG A 80 1.99 6.52 23.27
N TRP A 81 1.57 7.77 23.08
CA TRP A 81 0.16 8.13 22.93
C TRP A 81 -0.10 9.06 21.75
N VAL A 82 -1.16 8.73 21.00
CA VAL A 82 -1.89 9.63 20.08
C VAL A 82 -3.37 9.29 20.21
N ARG A 83 -4.05 9.93 21.16
CA ARG A 83 -5.38 9.55 21.72
C ARG A 83 -5.42 8.17 22.40
N LEU A 84 -4.88 7.15 21.76
CA LEU A 84 -4.73 5.78 22.24
C LEU A 84 -3.31 5.56 22.74
N GLU A 85 -3.13 4.52 23.56
CA GLU A 85 -1.86 4.08 24.15
C GLU A 85 -1.32 2.87 23.41
N GLU A 86 -0.01 2.88 23.15
CA GLU A 86 0.75 1.70 22.75
C GLU A 86 1.92 1.49 23.72
N ASN A 87 2.12 0.24 24.13
CA ASN A 87 3.19 -0.18 25.02
C ASN A 87 4.25 -0.96 24.23
N LEU A 88 5.52 -0.75 24.56
CA LEU A 88 6.62 -1.50 23.99
C LEU A 88 6.77 -2.86 24.70
N GLY A 89 6.79 -3.94 23.92
CA GLY A 89 7.06 -5.28 24.43
C GLY A 89 8.54 -5.53 24.71
N GLU A 90 8.84 -6.54 25.53
CA GLU A 90 10.22 -6.97 25.83
C GLU A 90 11.01 -7.40 24.59
N ASN A 91 10.31 -7.78 23.52
CA ASN A 91 10.85 -8.20 22.24
C ASN A 91 11.12 -7.05 21.26
N GLY A 92 10.82 -5.79 21.62
CA GLY A 92 10.96 -4.62 20.72
C GLY A 92 9.76 -4.39 19.81
N ALA A 93 8.72 -5.20 19.91
CA ALA A 93 7.49 -5.02 19.15
C ALA A 93 6.49 -4.12 19.91
N TRP A 94 5.84 -3.23 19.17
CA TRP A 94 4.74 -2.43 19.69
C TRP A 94 3.48 -3.29 19.91
N GLY A 95 2.86 -3.15 21.08
CA GLY A 95 1.57 -3.77 21.40
C GLY A 95 0.39 -3.13 20.67
N ARG A 96 -0.81 -3.70 20.85
CA ARG A 96 -2.02 -3.19 20.20
C ARG A 96 -2.46 -1.84 20.79
N PRO A 97 -2.91 -0.87 19.98
CA PRO A 97 -3.40 0.41 20.48
C PRO A 97 -4.67 0.22 21.30
N HIS A 98 -4.71 0.78 22.51
CA HIS A 98 -5.81 0.63 23.46
C HIS A 98 -6.10 1.93 24.21
N LEU A 99 -7.20 1.97 24.96
CA LEU A 99 -7.52 3.10 25.83
C LEU A 99 -6.66 3.06 27.09
N SER A 100 -6.13 4.19 27.52
CA SER A 100 -5.33 4.28 28.74
C SER A 100 -6.17 3.99 29.99
N HIS A 101 -5.84 2.92 30.69
CA HIS A 101 -6.48 2.55 31.95
C HIS A 101 -5.56 2.88 33.12
N LEU A 102 -5.84 3.99 33.81
CA LEU A 102 -5.04 4.47 34.93
C LEU A 102 -5.51 3.87 36.26
N THR A 103 -4.56 3.47 37.10
CA THR A 103 -4.88 2.99 38.45
C THR A 103 -5.27 4.15 39.38
N PHE A 104 -6.11 3.87 40.38
CA PHE A 104 -6.41 4.86 41.43
C PHE A 104 -5.13 5.37 42.13
N TRP A 105 -4.17 4.48 42.38
CA TRP A 105 -2.92 4.83 43.05
C TRP A 105 -2.02 5.73 42.21
N SER A 106 -1.92 5.51 40.89
CA SER A 106 -1.15 6.39 40.01
C SER A 106 -1.75 7.79 39.98
N LEU A 107 -3.08 7.93 39.90
CA LEU A 107 -3.77 9.22 39.96
C LEU A 107 -3.61 9.91 41.32
N LEU A 108 -3.75 9.17 42.42
CA LEU A 108 -3.59 9.72 43.77
C LEU A 108 -2.15 10.20 43.99
N GLN A 109 -1.16 9.43 43.53
CA GLN A 109 0.24 9.81 43.66
C GLN A 109 0.57 11.00 42.77
N LEU A 110 0.08 10.99 41.51
CA LEU A 110 0.24 12.11 40.58
C LEU A 110 -0.33 13.40 41.18
N HIS A 111 -1.54 13.37 41.74
CA HIS A 111 -2.14 14.54 42.40
C HIS A 111 -1.29 15.05 43.57
N LYS A 112 -0.74 14.14 44.40
CA LYS A 112 0.14 14.50 45.52
C LYS A 112 1.43 15.18 45.05
N VAL A 113 2.10 14.62 44.04
CA VAL A 113 3.36 15.18 43.54
C VAL A 113 3.13 16.43 42.70
N PHE A 114 2.00 16.58 42.02
CA PHE A 114 1.68 17.77 41.24
C PHE A 114 1.37 18.97 42.14
N THR A 115 0.69 18.75 43.28
CA THR A 115 0.37 19.80 44.25
C THR A 115 1.62 20.47 44.84
N LYS A 116 2.73 19.71 44.91
CA LYS A 116 4.03 20.20 45.41
C LYS A 116 5.09 20.23 44.32
N GLY A 117 4.71 20.02 43.07
CA GLY A 117 5.63 19.87 41.95
C GLY A 117 6.16 21.21 41.51
N THR A 118 7.35 21.20 40.93
CA THR A 118 7.96 22.38 40.35
C THR A 118 7.41 22.59 38.94
N VAL A 119 6.88 23.77 38.67
CA VAL A 119 6.26 24.11 37.38
C VAL A 119 7.05 25.26 36.76
N LEU A 120 7.64 25.01 35.59
CA LEU A 120 8.33 26.01 34.77
C LEU A 120 7.54 26.21 33.48
N LEU A 121 6.93 27.39 33.33
CA LEU A 121 6.17 27.76 32.14
C LEU A 121 6.96 28.75 31.29
N ASP A 122 6.82 28.61 29.98
CA ASP A 122 7.43 29.48 28.97
C ASP A 122 8.96 29.59 29.13
N LEU A 123 9.59 28.43 29.31
CA LEU A 123 11.03 28.32 29.47
C LEU A 123 11.75 28.60 28.12
N GLN A 124 12.71 29.52 28.13
CA GLN A 124 13.49 29.92 26.95
C GLN A 124 14.68 28.99 26.70
N GLU A 125 14.43 27.69 26.68
CA GLU A 125 15.45 26.67 26.41
C GLU A 125 15.02 25.83 25.20
N THR A 126 15.98 25.47 24.36
CA THR A 126 15.74 24.67 23.13
C THR A 126 16.45 23.32 23.15
N SER A 127 17.12 22.97 24.25
CA SER A 127 17.86 21.73 24.41
C SER A 127 17.51 21.03 25.71
N LEU A 128 17.55 19.70 25.71
CA LEU A 128 17.27 18.90 26.91
C LEU A 128 18.25 19.25 28.04
N ALA A 129 19.53 19.52 27.71
CA ALA A 129 20.53 19.97 28.66
C ALA A 129 20.21 21.32 29.30
N GLY A 130 19.71 22.29 28.51
CA GLY A 130 19.24 23.57 29.02
C GLY A 130 18.07 23.40 29.98
N VAL A 131 17.06 22.62 29.56
CA VAL A 131 15.87 22.30 30.37
C VAL A 131 16.26 21.62 31.68
N ALA A 132 17.12 20.61 31.63
CA ALA A 132 17.57 19.86 32.81
C ALA A 132 18.31 20.76 33.82
N ASN A 133 19.17 21.67 33.35
CA ASN A 133 19.87 22.60 34.25
C ASN A 133 18.89 23.52 35.00
N GLN A 134 17.97 24.16 34.28
CA GLN A 134 16.99 25.09 34.87
C GLN A 134 16.05 24.37 35.84
N LEU A 135 15.61 23.17 35.48
CA LEU A 135 14.73 22.34 36.29
C LEU A 135 15.40 21.87 37.58
N LEU A 136 16.66 21.43 37.52
CA LEU A 136 17.42 21.01 38.70
C LEU A 136 17.72 22.19 39.63
N ASP A 137 18.09 23.34 39.09
CA ASP A 137 18.31 24.54 39.90
C ASP A 137 17.02 24.98 40.61
N ARG A 138 15.87 24.84 39.93
CA ARG A 138 14.57 25.11 40.53
C ARG A 138 14.17 24.08 41.58
N PHE A 139 14.46 22.80 41.38
CA PHE A 139 14.26 21.78 42.40
C PHE A 139 15.06 22.02 43.67
N ILE A 140 16.29 22.53 43.55
CA ILE A 140 17.10 22.90 44.72
C ILE A 140 16.50 24.12 45.43
N PHE A 141 16.07 25.13 44.67
CA PHE A 141 15.46 26.33 45.23
C PHE A 141 14.15 26.05 46.00
N GLU A 142 13.37 25.08 45.53
CA GLU A 142 12.10 24.68 46.14
C GLU A 142 12.25 23.54 47.17
N ASP A 143 13.48 23.23 47.59
CA ASP A 143 13.82 22.17 48.55
C ASP A 143 13.28 20.77 48.17
N GLN A 144 13.11 20.51 46.87
CA GLN A 144 12.67 19.21 46.34
C GLN A 144 13.83 18.20 46.32
N ILE A 145 15.04 18.68 46.01
CA ILE A 145 16.28 17.89 45.99
C ILE A 145 17.38 18.61 46.76
N ARG A 146 18.36 17.86 47.29
CA ARG A 146 19.52 18.46 47.95
C ARG A 146 20.55 18.90 46.89
N PRO A 147 21.34 19.95 47.17
CA PRO A 147 22.39 20.41 46.23
C PRO A 147 23.41 19.33 45.85
N GLN A 148 23.66 18.37 46.73
CA GLN A 148 24.59 17.26 46.53
C GLN A 148 24.10 16.25 45.47
N ASP A 149 22.79 16.18 45.25
CA ASP A 149 22.17 15.23 44.33
C ASP A 149 22.13 15.78 42.88
N ARG A 150 22.47 17.08 42.69
CA ARG A 150 22.38 17.79 41.40
C ARG A 150 23.22 17.18 40.29
N GLU A 151 24.50 16.91 40.57
CA GLU A 151 25.47 16.47 39.56
C GLU A 151 25.10 15.11 38.98
N GLU A 152 24.72 14.17 39.85
CA GLU A 152 24.32 12.82 39.44
C GLU A 152 23.00 12.85 38.65
N LEU A 153 22.00 13.62 39.10
CA LEU A 153 20.73 13.76 38.37
C LEU A 153 20.92 14.41 37.00
N LEU A 154 21.78 15.42 36.90
CA LEU A 154 22.10 16.06 35.62
C LEU A 154 22.74 15.07 34.66
N ARG A 155 23.72 14.29 35.13
CA ARG A 155 24.36 13.25 34.33
C ARG A 155 23.35 12.23 33.83
N VAL A 156 22.41 11.81 34.68
CA VAL A 156 21.41 10.79 34.37
C VAL A 156 20.36 11.28 33.38
N LEU A 157 19.89 12.53 33.52
CA LEU A 157 18.95 13.13 32.57
C LEU A 157 19.54 13.30 31.16
N LEU A 158 20.87 13.29 31.02
CA LEU A 158 21.58 13.43 29.74
C LEU A 158 22.18 12.12 29.22
N LEU A 159 21.78 10.97 29.78
CA LEU A 159 22.13 9.67 29.23
C LEU A 159 21.50 9.46 27.86
N LYS A 160 21.99 8.46 27.12
CA LYS A 160 21.44 8.12 25.80
C LYS A 160 19.96 7.77 25.92
N HIS A 161 19.14 8.36 25.05
CA HIS A 161 17.74 8.00 24.84
C HIS A 161 17.67 6.98 23.70
N SER A 162 17.06 5.84 23.96
CA SER A 162 17.01 4.67 23.06
C SER A 162 15.55 4.30 22.79
N HIS A 163 15.28 3.81 21.60
CA HIS A 163 13.93 3.54 21.11
C HIS A 163 13.75 2.08 20.67
N ALA A 164 12.52 1.72 20.27
CA ALA A 164 12.14 0.34 19.94
C ALA A 164 13.12 -0.38 19.00
N GLY A 165 13.60 0.30 17.94
CA GLY A 165 14.52 -0.28 16.97
C GLY A 165 15.91 -0.63 17.53
N GLU A 166 16.31 0.00 18.64
CA GLU A 166 17.57 -0.33 19.30
C GLU A 166 17.42 -1.53 20.25
N LEU A 167 16.22 -1.84 20.76
CA LEU A 167 16.01 -2.85 21.80
C LEU A 167 16.51 -4.24 21.41
N GLU A 168 16.29 -4.65 20.15
CA GLU A 168 16.81 -5.92 19.61
C GLU A 168 18.34 -5.97 19.63
N ALA A 169 18.99 -4.84 19.29
CA ALA A 169 20.44 -4.71 19.33
C ALA A 169 20.99 -4.76 20.76
N LEU A 170 20.20 -4.35 21.75
CA LEU A 170 20.53 -4.43 23.18
C LEU A 170 20.27 -5.83 23.76
N GLY A 171 19.42 -6.63 23.13
CA GLY A 171 19.07 -7.99 23.58
C GLY A 171 18.22 -8.02 24.85
N GLY A 172 17.59 -6.90 25.20
CA GLY A 172 16.74 -6.74 26.38
C GLY A 172 17.19 -5.60 27.28
N VAL A 173 16.26 -5.10 28.10
CA VAL A 173 16.51 -4.08 29.13
C VAL A 173 15.84 -4.48 30.43
N LYS A 174 16.43 -4.07 31.56
CA LYS A 174 15.86 -4.27 32.89
C LYS A 174 15.64 -2.93 33.59
N PRO A 175 14.53 -2.75 34.33
CA PRO A 175 14.30 -1.53 35.10
C PRO A 175 15.42 -1.28 36.11
N ALA A 176 15.95 -0.05 36.11
CA ALA A 176 17.09 0.32 36.94
C ALA A 176 16.71 1.34 38.02
N VAL A 177 17.34 1.21 39.19
CA VAL A 177 17.29 2.21 40.26
C VAL A 177 18.67 2.82 40.44
N LEU A 178 18.73 4.13 40.31
CA LEU A 178 19.94 4.93 40.48
C LEU A 178 20.35 4.98 41.96
N THR A 179 21.63 4.72 42.23
CA THR A 179 22.23 4.85 43.56
C THR A 179 23.31 5.94 43.56
N ARG A 180 23.73 6.38 44.75
CA ARG A 180 24.77 7.42 44.91
C ARG A 180 26.15 7.00 44.39
N SER A 181 26.42 5.71 44.25
CA SER A 181 27.68 5.20 43.70
C SER A 181 27.64 5.07 42.17
N GLY A 182 26.50 5.36 41.53
CA GLY A 182 26.29 5.11 40.09
C GLY A 182 26.02 3.64 39.75
N GLU A 183 25.99 2.75 40.75
CA GLU A 183 25.69 1.32 40.54
C GLU A 183 24.17 1.07 40.55
N PRO A 184 23.62 0.44 39.51
CA PRO A 184 22.18 0.23 39.39
C PRO A 184 21.68 -0.91 40.30
N LEU A 185 20.53 -0.73 40.94
CA LEU A 185 19.78 -1.85 41.52
C LEU A 185 18.66 -2.27 40.55
N LEU A 186 18.54 -3.57 40.29
CA LEU A 186 17.55 -4.13 39.37
C LEU A 186 16.21 -4.35 40.07
N SER A 187 15.12 -3.88 39.46
CA SER A 187 13.74 -4.13 39.89
C SER A 187 13.10 -5.25 39.05
N GLN A 188 12.35 -6.16 39.68
CA GLN A 188 11.86 -7.40 39.06
C GLN A 188 10.40 -7.39 38.57
N HIS A 189 9.67 -6.27 38.59
CA HIS A 189 8.24 -6.27 38.25
C HIS A 189 7.96 -5.77 36.84
N SER A 190 7.40 -6.66 36.00
CA SER A 190 6.76 -6.32 34.72
C SER A 190 5.50 -5.48 34.95
N SER A 191 5.24 -4.52 34.06
CA SER A 191 4.02 -3.73 34.07
C SER A 191 2.80 -4.58 33.66
N LEU A 192 1.60 -4.23 34.14
CA LEU A 192 0.35 -4.88 33.77
C LEU A 192 -0.04 -4.60 32.30
N GLY A 193 0.33 -3.42 31.78
CA GLY A 193 0.06 -3.01 30.40
C GLY A 193 0.81 -3.88 29.39
N THR A 194 2.10 -4.15 29.66
CA THR A 194 2.92 -5.06 28.84
C THR A 194 2.33 -6.49 28.85
N GLN A 195 1.83 -6.98 29.99
CA GLN A 195 1.27 -8.33 30.09
C GLN A 195 -0.05 -8.52 29.32
N LEU A 196 -0.87 -7.47 29.23
CA LEU A 196 -2.20 -7.54 28.61
C LEU A 196 -2.18 -7.23 27.10
N PHE A 197 -1.30 -6.32 26.67
CA PHE A 197 -1.35 -5.76 25.31
C PHE A 197 -0.13 -6.10 24.44
N CYS A 198 0.96 -6.59 25.04
CA CYS A 198 2.13 -7.10 24.33
C CYS A 198 2.12 -8.64 24.47
N GLU A 199 1.42 -9.35 23.58
CA GLU A 199 1.37 -10.82 23.60
C GLU A 199 2.77 -11.44 23.41
N GLN A 200 3.07 -12.50 24.17
CA GLN A 200 4.17 -13.44 23.85
C GLN A 200 3.84 -14.10 22.52
N GLY A 201 4.62 -13.78 21.49
CA GLY A 201 4.37 -14.23 20.13
C GLY A 201 4.30 -15.75 20.02
N ASP A 202 3.14 -16.25 19.60
CA ASP A 202 3.03 -17.50 18.85
C ASP A 202 2.32 -17.24 17.52
N GLY A 203 3.08 -17.33 16.44
CA GLY A 203 2.68 -17.89 15.15
C GLY A 203 1.37 -17.47 14.46
N GLY A 204 0.80 -16.28 14.72
CA GLY A 204 -0.39 -15.79 14.02
C GLY A 204 -0.09 -15.18 12.65
N THR A 205 -0.88 -15.54 11.65
CA THR A 205 -0.81 -15.17 10.22
C THR A 205 -1.03 -13.68 9.89
N GLU A 206 -0.84 -12.78 10.85
CA GLU A 206 -0.88 -11.33 10.64
C GLU A 206 0.52 -10.79 10.89
N GLY A 207 1.29 -10.67 9.80
CA GLY A 207 2.60 -10.05 9.87
C GLY A 207 2.50 -8.66 10.51
N HIS A 208 3.35 -8.43 11.51
CA HIS A 208 3.69 -7.14 12.14
C HIS A 208 3.02 -5.96 11.43
N SER A 209 1.79 -5.64 11.81
CA SER A 209 1.12 -4.45 11.28
C SER A 209 1.80 -3.27 11.96
N PRO A 210 2.56 -2.44 11.22
CA PRO A 210 3.18 -1.26 11.79
C PRO A 210 2.05 -0.36 12.29
N SER A 211 2.16 0.09 13.52
CA SER A 211 1.13 0.82 14.22
C SER A 211 0.63 2.03 13.44
N GLY A 212 -0.60 1.97 12.92
CA GLY A 212 -1.28 3.10 12.28
C GLY A 212 -1.59 4.26 13.25
N ILE A 213 -1.13 4.20 14.50
CA ILE A 213 -1.21 5.29 15.47
C ILE A 213 -0.33 6.48 15.02
N LEU A 214 0.82 6.20 14.41
CA LEU A 214 1.75 7.22 13.95
C LEU A 214 1.20 7.99 12.74
N GLU A 215 0.39 7.33 11.91
CA GLU A 215 -0.29 7.96 10.76
C GLU A 215 -1.37 8.98 11.19
N LYS A 216 -1.81 8.95 12.45
CA LYS A 216 -2.84 9.85 12.99
C LYS A 216 -2.28 11.16 13.52
N ILE A 217 -0.96 11.32 13.50
CA ILE A 217 -0.29 12.51 14.03
C ILE A 217 -0.49 13.69 13.05
N PRO A 218 -1.12 14.80 13.49
CA PRO A 218 -1.26 15.99 12.66
C PRO A 218 0.11 16.60 12.29
N PRO A 219 0.24 17.25 11.11
CA PRO A 219 1.51 17.80 10.65
C PRO A 219 2.05 18.95 11.51
N ASP A 220 1.18 19.66 12.24
CA ASP A 220 1.54 20.76 13.17
C ASP A 220 1.35 20.33 14.63
N SER A 221 1.61 19.06 14.94
CA SER A 221 1.52 18.55 16.31
C SER A 221 2.81 18.79 17.08
N GLU A 222 2.65 19.14 18.35
CA GLU A 222 3.76 19.21 19.31
C GLU A 222 3.89 17.87 20.04
N ALA A 223 5.07 17.61 20.58
CA ALA A 223 5.36 16.41 21.35
C ALA A 223 5.55 16.72 22.84
N THR A 224 5.24 15.76 23.71
CA THR A 224 5.53 15.81 25.14
C THR A 224 6.37 14.60 25.52
N LEU A 225 7.53 14.87 26.13
CA LEU A 225 8.43 13.83 26.67
C LEU A 225 8.17 13.65 28.17
N VAL A 226 7.89 12.42 28.58
CA VAL A 226 7.71 12.04 29.99
C VAL A 226 8.88 11.14 30.39
N LEU A 227 9.75 11.65 31.26
CA LEU A 227 10.89 10.89 31.80
C LEU A 227 10.58 10.37 33.20
N VAL A 228 10.64 9.05 33.40
CA VAL A 228 10.40 8.41 34.70
C VAL A 228 11.64 7.63 35.15
N GLY A 229 12.28 8.11 36.21
CA GLY A 229 13.45 7.47 36.82
C GLY A 229 13.26 7.20 38.30
N ARG A 230 13.95 6.19 38.82
CA ARG A 230 13.98 5.88 40.26
C ARG A 230 15.37 6.16 40.80
N ALA A 231 15.47 7.03 41.82
CA ALA A 231 16.72 7.33 42.51
C ALA A 231 16.58 7.05 44.01
N ALA A 232 17.32 6.06 44.52
CA ALA A 232 17.18 5.57 45.90
C ALA A 232 17.62 6.58 46.96
N PHE A 233 18.38 7.61 46.57
CA PHE A 233 18.89 8.63 47.48
C PHE A 233 17.97 9.83 47.66
N LEU A 234 16.90 9.95 46.86
CA LEU A 234 15.90 10.99 47.03
C LEU A 234 15.00 10.67 48.22
N GLU A 235 14.73 11.68 49.05
CA GLU A 235 13.93 11.53 50.28
C GLU A 235 12.43 11.44 50.00
N GLN A 236 12.00 12.02 48.87
CA GLN A 236 10.62 12.05 48.42
C GLN A 236 10.53 12.00 46.88
N PRO A 237 9.39 11.55 46.31
CA PRO A 237 9.13 11.68 44.89
C PRO A 237 9.01 13.14 44.47
N VAL A 238 9.66 13.51 43.38
CA VAL A 238 9.65 14.86 42.82
C VAL A 238 9.02 14.85 41.44
N LEU A 239 8.29 15.92 41.09
CA LEU A 239 7.72 16.13 39.76
C LEU A 239 8.13 17.51 39.27
N GLY A 240 8.66 17.56 38.05
CA GLY A 240 8.94 18.79 37.33
C GLY A 240 8.10 18.85 36.06
N PHE A 241 7.30 19.89 35.91
CA PHE A 241 6.55 20.16 34.69
C PHE A 241 7.18 21.33 33.96
N VAL A 242 7.51 21.15 32.69
CA VAL A 242 8.13 22.19 31.85
C VAL A 242 7.28 22.42 30.61
N ARG A 243 6.95 23.67 30.35
CA ARG A 243 6.45 24.15 29.05
C ARG A 243 7.49 25.08 28.45
N LEU A 244 7.98 24.79 27.26
CA LEU A 244 8.90 25.67 26.53
C LEU A 244 8.15 26.90 26.01
N GLN A 245 8.87 28.02 25.84
CA GLN A 245 8.30 29.21 25.23
C GLN A 245 8.02 29.01 23.73
N GLU A 246 8.90 28.27 23.05
CA GLU A 246 8.73 27.83 21.67
C GLU A 246 8.99 26.33 21.60
N ALA A 247 8.18 25.59 20.84
CA ALA A 247 8.40 24.17 20.62
C ALA A 247 9.75 23.96 19.91
N ALA A 248 10.61 23.12 20.52
CA ALA A 248 11.92 22.79 20.00
C ALA A 248 12.03 21.27 19.83
N GLU A 249 12.64 20.85 18.72
CA GLU A 249 12.93 19.45 18.47
C GLU A 249 14.06 18.98 19.40
N LEU A 250 13.80 17.90 20.13
CA LEU A 250 14.76 17.28 21.04
C LEU A 250 15.19 15.94 20.45
N GLU A 251 16.51 15.70 20.38
CA GLU A 251 17.09 14.41 19.94
C GLU A 251 16.61 13.21 20.78
N ALA A 252 16.02 13.46 21.95
CA ALA A 252 15.49 12.46 22.85
C ALA A 252 14.11 11.91 22.43
N VAL A 253 13.41 12.53 21.47
CA VAL A 253 12.09 12.12 20.98
C VAL A 253 12.25 11.55 19.58
N GLU A 254 11.85 10.30 19.34
CA GLU A 254 11.95 9.71 18.00
C GLU A 254 10.87 10.30 17.10
N GLN A 255 11.27 10.87 15.96
CA GLN A 255 10.29 11.26 14.95
C GLN A 255 9.60 9.98 14.46
N PRO A 256 8.26 9.94 14.46
CA PRO A 256 7.54 8.82 13.91
C PRO A 256 7.72 8.81 12.39
N GLU A 257 8.77 8.14 11.90
CA GLU A 257 8.94 7.94 10.47
C GLU A 257 7.70 7.21 9.95
N THR A 258 6.93 7.89 9.11
CA THR A 258 5.72 7.33 8.52
C THR A 258 6.10 6.08 7.74
N TYR A 259 5.69 4.91 8.24
CA TYR A 259 6.07 3.65 7.64
C TYR A 259 5.49 3.57 6.23
N THR A 260 6.37 3.58 5.23
CA THR A 260 5.99 3.35 3.84
C THR A 260 6.53 2.00 3.41
N GLN A 261 5.64 1.13 2.91
CA GLN A 261 6.05 -0.17 2.40
C GLN A 261 6.99 0.04 1.19
N LYS A 262 8.26 -0.34 1.34
CA LYS A 262 9.31 -0.21 0.32
C LYS A 262 9.47 -1.49 -0.49
N LEU A 263 10.11 -1.40 -1.64
CA LEU A 263 10.40 -2.56 -2.47
C LEU A 263 11.42 -3.48 -1.77
N SER A 264 11.04 -4.74 -1.54
CA SER A 264 11.95 -5.75 -1.01
C SER A 264 12.77 -6.38 -2.13
N VAL A 265 14.07 -6.10 -2.14
CA VAL A 265 15.02 -6.70 -3.07
C VAL A 265 16.01 -7.54 -2.24
N PRO A 266 16.29 -8.79 -2.61
CA PRO A 266 17.22 -9.63 -1.85
C PRO A 266 18.66 -9.09 -1.98
N ASP A 267 19.43 -9.13 -0.88
CA ASP A 267 20.83 -8.68 -0.80
C ASP A 267 21.80 -9.39 -1.77
N GLY A 268 21.36 -10.47 -2.42
CA GLY A 268 22.16 -11.21 -3.38
C GLY A 268 21.40 -12.31 -4.13
N PHE A 269 22.02 -12.80 -5.20
CA PHE A 269 21.45 -13.86 -6.01
C PHE A 269 21.46 -15.20 -5.28
N LYS A 270 20.27 -15.74 -5.02
CA LYS A 270 20.05 -17.09 -4.47
C LYS A 270 19.13 -17.89 -5.38
N VAL A 271 19.33 -19.19 -5.42
CA VAL A 271 18.43 -20.10 -6.15
C VAL A 271 17.14 -20.24 -5.35
N SER A 272 15.98 -20.18 -6.03
CA SER A 272 14.64 -20.19 -5.41
C SER A 272 14.44 -21.34 -4.42
N ASN A 273 15.08 -22.48 -4.66
CA ASN A 273 15.13 -23.59 -3.73
C ASN A 273 16.53 -24.23 -3.77
N SER A 274 17.38 -23.84 -2.82
CA SER A 274 18.79 -24.28 -2.77
C SER A 274 18.96 -25.74 -2.36
N SER A 275 17.97 -26.37 -1.73
CA SER A 275 18.03 -27.79 -1.34
C SER A 275 17.55 -28.74 -2.43
N ALA A 276 16.68 -28.29 -3.34
CA ALA A 276 16.09 -29.13 -4.38
C ALA A 276 16.76 -29.00 -5.76
N ARG A 277 17.47 -27.90 -6.04
CA ARG A 277 18.10 -27.70 -7.36
C ARG A 277 19.38 -26.87 -7.30
N GLY A 278 20.32 -27.20 -8.19
CA GLY A 278 21.45 -26.34 -8.54
C GLY A 278 21.07 -25.30 -9.59
N TRP A 279 22.08 -24.58 -10.10
CA TRP A 279 21.93 -23.57 -11.16
C TRP A 279 21.62 -24.16 -12.54
N ILE A 280 22.07 -25.38 -12.80
CA ILE A 280 21.84 -26.10 -14.06
C ILE A 280 20.97 -27.32 -13.76
N ILE A 281 19.89 -27.49 -14.53
CA ILE A 281 18.97 -28.62 -14.37
C ILE A 281 19.36 -29.68 -15.40
N HIS A 282 19.77 -30.85 -14.90
CA HIS A 282 20.09 -31.98 -15.76
C HIS A 282 18.79 -32.58 -16.34
N PRO A 283 18.69 -32.79 -17.67
CA PRO A 283 17.44 -33.20 -18.32
C PRO A 283 16.97 -34.60 -17.90
N LEU A 284 17.85 -35.46 -17.38
CA LEU A 284 17.49 -36.79 -16.86
C LEU A 284 17.07 -36.78 -15.38
N GLY A 285 16.98 -35.60 -14.76
CA GLY A 285 16.69 -35.41 -13.33
C GLY A 285 17.95 -35.30 -12.47
N LEU A 286 17.82 -34.67 -11.29
CA LEU A 286 18.90 -34.51 -10.29
C LEU A 286 18.83 -35.58 -9.19
N HIS A 287 17.68 -35.70 -8.52
CA HIS A 287 17.50 -36.62 -7.37
C HIS A 287 16.76 -37.90 -7.72
N SER A 288 15.92 -37.87 -8.76
CA SER A 288 15.18 -39.02 -9.27
C SER A 288 15.28 -39.06 -10.80
N HIS A 289 15.25 -40.27 -11.38
CA HIS A 289 15.23 -40.43 -12.83
C HIS A 289 13.94 -39.85 -13.40
N PHE A 290 14.05 -38.87 -14.30
CA PHE A 290 12.89 -38.28 -14.95
C PHE A 290 12.32 -39.27 -15.99
N PRO A 291 11.01 -39.60 -15.90
CA PRO A 291 10.42 -40.61 -16.77
C PRO A 291 10.43 -40.18 -18.24
N ILE A 292 10.90 -41.06 -19.13
CA ILE A 292 11.06 -40.78 -20.57
C ILE A 292 9.71 -40.43 -21.22
N TRP A 293 8.60 -41.08 -20.82
CA TRP A 293 7.27 -40.77 -21.35
C TRP A 293 6.86 -39.31 -21.07
N MET A 294 7.25 -38.77 -19.90
CA MET A 294 6.96 -37.40 -19.52
C MET A 294 7.80 -36.40 -20.30
N MET A 295 9.00 -36.80 -20.77
CA MET A 295 9.82 -35.96 -21.66
C MET A 295 9.07 -35.70 -22.97
N PHE A 296 8.48 -36.75 -23.56
CA PHE A 296 7.66 -36.58 -24.76
C PHE A 296 6.33 -35.88 -24.46
N ALA A 297 5.67 -36.21 -23.34
CA ALA A 297 4.42 -35.57 -22.95
C ALA A 297 4.58 -34.06 -22.68
N SER A 298 5.78 -33.60 -22.26
CA SER A 298 6.09 -32.18 -22.05
C SER A 298 5.99 -31.33 -23.32
N ALA A 299 5.95 -31.94 -24.51
CA ALA A 299 5.68 -31.23 -25.77
C ALA A 299 4.29 -30.56 -25.76
N LEU A 300 3.30 -31.14 -25.08
CA LEU A 300 1.95 -30.59 -25.02
C LEU A 300 1.87 -29.27 -24.22
N PRO A 301 2.35 -29.18 -22.96
CA PRO A 301 2.41 -27.90 -22.26
C PRO A 301 3.39 -26.92 -22.90
N ALA A 302 4.49 -27.39 -23.50
CA ALA A 302 5.42 -26.52 -24.23
C ALA A 302 4.75 -25.85 -25.44
N LEU A 303 3.92 -26.59 -26.19
CA LEU A 303 3.12 -26.03 -27.29
C LEU A 303 2.14 -24.97 -26.80
N LEU A 304 1.49 -25.19 -25.65
CA LEU A 304 0.58 -24.21 -25.05
C LEU A 304 1.32 -22.93 -24.65
N VAL A 305 2.48 -23.05 -23.98
CA VAL A 305 3.33 -21.91 -23.62
C VAL A 305 3.82 -21.18 -24.86
N PHE A 306 4.20 -21.91 -25.92
CA PHE A 306 4.59 -21.33 -27.20
C PHE A 306 3.45 -20.50 -27.81
N ILE A 307 2.22 -21.02 -27.84
CA ILE A 307 1.05 -20.29 -28.36
C ILE A 307 0.81 -18.99 -27.56
N LEU A 308 0.95 -19.04 -26.23
CA LEU A 308 0.81 -17.85 -25.37
C LEU A 308 1.88 -16.80 -25.69
N ILE A 309 3.15 -17.19 -25.69
CA ILE A 309 4.28 -16.29 -25.97
C ILE A 309 4.16 -15.73 -27.40
N PHE A 310 3.80 -16.57 -28.37
CA PHE A 310 3.59 -16.18 -29.75
C PHE A 310 2.51 -15.12 -29.85
N LEU A 311 1.34 -15.36 -29.28
CA LEU A 311 0.20 -14.46 -29.37
C LEU A 311 0.49 -13.12 -28.68
N GLU A 312 1.03 -13.14 -27.46
CA GLU A 312 1.41 -11.92 -26.75
C GLU A 312 2.49 -11.12 -27.50
N SER A 313 3.52 -11.79 -28.01
CA SER A 313 4.63 -11.10 -28.67
C SER A 313 4.22 -10.53 -30.02
N GLN A 314 3.48 -11.28 -30.85
CA GLN A 314 3.04 -10.80 -32.15
C GLN A 314 2.05 -9.64 -32.02
N ILE A 315 1.07 -9.73 -31.11
CA ILE A 315 0.13 -8.63 -30.85
C ILE A 315 0.87 -7.40 -30.32
N THR A 316 1.81 -7.59 -29.39
CA THR A 316 2.61 -6.48 -28.86
C THR A 316 3.43 -5.80 -29.94
N THR A 317 4.13 -6.56 -30.79
CA THR A 317 4.92 -6.00 -31.89
C THR A 317 4.03 -5.26 -32.88
N LEU A 318 2.86 -5.81 -33.26
CA LEU A 318 1.89 -5.13 -34.13
C LEU A 318 1.38 -3.80 -33.54
N ILE A 319 1.08 -3.76 -32.24
CA ILE A 319 0.62 -2.53 -31.57
C ILE A 319 1.74 -1.48 -31.51
N VAL A 320 2.99 -1.90 -31.35
CA VAL A 320 4.14 -0.98 -31.29
C VAL A 320 4.53 -0.50 -32.69
N SER A 321 4.43 -1.35 -33.71
CA SER A 321 4.86 -1.08 -35.08
C SER A 321 3.76 -0.47 -35.97
N LYS A 322 2.69 0.06 -35.36
CA LYS A 322 1.61 0.66 -36.13
C LYS A 322 2.08 1.84 -36.99
N PRO A 323 1.53 2.00 -38.21
CA PRO A 323 1.94 3.06 -39.13
C PRO A 323 1.70 4.46 -38.57
N GLU A 324 0.71 4.68 -37.68
CA GLU A 324 0.47 5.99 -37.04
C GLU A 324 1.67 6.52 -36.25
N ARG A 325 2.56 5.62 -35.79
CA ARG A 325 3.74 5.99 -34.99
C ARG A 325 4.91 6.47 -35.85
N LYS A 326 4.83 6.37 -37.19
CA LYS A 326 5.86 6.84 -38.13
C LYS A 326 7.27 6.32 -37.82
N MET A 327 7.36 5.05 -37.43
CA MET A 327 8.64 4.36 -37.25
C MET A 327 9.31 4.14 -38.61
N VAL A 328 10.64 4.18 -38.64
CA VAL A 328 11.44 4.22 -39.88
C VAL A 328 12.25 2.95 -40.08
N LYS A 329 12.80 2.37 -39.00
CA LYS A 329 13.51 1.09 -39.07
C LYS A 329 12.47 0.00 -39.00
N GLY A 330 12.40 -0.81 -40.05
CA GLY A 330 11.40 -1.86 -40.17
C GLY A 330 11.34 -2.86 -39.00
N SER A 331 10.25 -3.62 -38.91
CA SER A 331 10.00 -4.55 -37.81
C SER A 331 10.57 -5.95 -38.05
N GLY A 332 10.95 -6.63 -36.97
CA GLY A 332 11.64 -7.92 -37.01
C GLY A 332 10.82 -9.08 -36.46
N PHE A 333 9.57 -9.28 -36.89
CA PHE A 333 8.64 -10.26 -36.29
C PHE A 333 9.20 -11.68 -36.12
N HIS A 334 9.90 -12.21 -37.13
CA HIS A 334 10.47 -13.56 -37.09
C HIS A 334 11.70 -13.65 -36.17
N LEU A 335 12.55 -12.63 -36.21
CA LEU A 335 13.75 -12.58 -35.38
C LEU A 335 13.37 -12.43 -33.91
N ASP A 336 12.39 -11.59 -33.59
CA ASP A 336 11.88 -11.38 -32.23
C ASP A 336 11.31 -12.68 -31.66
N LEU A 337 10.51 -13.42 -32.46
CA LEU A 337 9.97 -14.71 -32.04
C LEU A 337 11.07 -15.74 -31.78
N LEU A 338 12.06 -15.84 -32.67
CA LEU A 338 13.19 -16.76 -32.50
C LEU A 338 13.99 -16.42 -31.23
N LEU A 339 14.26 -15.14 -30.98
CA LEU A 339 15.01 -14.69 -29.81
C LEU A 339 14.24 -14.93 -28.51
N VAL A 340 12.98 -14.51 -28.42
CA VAL A 340 12.17 -14.64 -27.19
C VAL A 340 11.96 -16.11 -26.82
N VAL A 341 11.55 -16.94 -27.79
CA VAL A 341 11.32 -18.38 -27.54
C VAL A 341 12.64 -19.12 -27.32
N GLY A 342 13.69 -18.79 -28.08
CA GLY A 342 15.01 -19.38 -27.90
C GLY A 342 15.61 -19.07 -26.53
N MET A 343 15.56 -17.81 -26.10
CA MET A 343 15.97 -17.39 -24.76
C MET A 343 15.12 -18.05 -23.67
N GLY A 344 13.80 -18.20 -23.89
CA GLY A 344 12.92 -18.93 -22.99
C GLY A 344 13.32 -20.41 -22.84
N GLY A 345 13.68 -21.07 -23.95
CA GLY A 345 14.18 -22.44 -23.95
C GLY A 345 15.51 -22.58 -23.19
N VAL A 346 16.45 -21.65 -23.40
CA VAL A 346 17.72 -21.61 -22.67
C VAL A 346 17.47 -21.34 -21.17
N ALA A 347 16.61 -20.37 -20.84
CA ALA A 347 16.24 -20.04 -19.45
C ALA A 347 15.66 -21.25 -18.72
N ALA A 348 14.83 -22.07 -19.39
CA ALA A 348 14.26 -23.28 -18.82
C ALA A 348 15.35 -24.31 -18.41
N LEU A 349 16.47 -24.40 -19.14
CA LEU A 349 17.61 -25.27 -18.77
C LEU A 349 18.29 -24.85 -17.47
N PHE A 350 18.27 -23.54 -17.16
CA PHE A 350 18.78 -22.98 -15.91
C PHE A 350 17.70 -22.90 -14.81
N GLY A 351 16.49 -23.38 -15.07
CA GLY A 351 15.35 -23.23 -14.16
C GLY A 351 14.99 -21.78 -13.88
N MET A 352 15.19 -20.92 -14.88
CA MET A 352 14.72 -19.54 -14.88
C MET A 352 13.34 -19.47 -15.55
N PRO A 353 12.49 -18.49 -15.18
CA PRO A 353 11.21 -18.31 -15.84
C PRO A 353 11.41 -17.91 -17.31
N TRP A 354 10.51 -18.38 -18.18
CA TRP A 354 10.41 -17.84 -19.54
C TRP A 354 9.80 -16.44 -19.50
N LEU A 355 10.12 -15.65 -20.52
CA LEU A 355 9.67 -14.26 -20.66
C LEU A 355 8.90 -14.10 -21.98
N SER A 356 7.92 -13.19 -21.99
CA SER A 356 7.21 -12.74 -23.19
C SER A 356 7.34 -11.23 -23.34
N ALA A 357 7.09 -10.71 -24.55
CA ALA A 357 7.05 -9.28 -24.76
C ALA A 357 5.78 -8.68 -24.11
N THR A 358 5.96 -7.83 -23.12
CA THR A 358 4.84 -7.24 -22.36
C THR A 358 4.25 -6.04 -23.09
N THR A 359 2.95 -6.07 -23.38
CA THR A 359 2.27 -5.02 -24.17
C THR A 359 2.34 -3.63 -23.54
N VAL A 360 1.87 -3.47 -22.29
CA VAL A 360 1.81 -2.15 -21.63
C VAL A 360 3.21 -1.55 -21.51
N ARG A 361 4.20 -2.34 -21.07
CA ARG A 361 5.59 -1.89 -20.91
C ARG A 361 6.22 -1.49 -22.24
N SER A 362 5.97 -2.25 -23.30
CA SER A 362 6.53 -1.96 -24.63
C SER A 362 5.90 -0.71 -25.23
N VAL A 363 4.59 -0.53 -25.05
CA VAL A 363 3.86 0.67 -25.50
C VAL A 363 4.33 1.91 -24.74
N THR A 364 4.46 1.86 -23.40
CA THR A 364 4.90 3.02 -22.63
C THR A 364 6.36 3.37 -22.88
N HIS A 365 7.22 2.37 -23.08
CA HIS A 365 8.60 2.60 -23.52
C HIS A 365 8.67 3.26 -24.90
N ALA A 366 7.83 2.82 -25.86
CA ALA A 366 7.72 3.47 -27.15
C ALA A 366 7.19 4.92 -27.02
N ASN A 367 6.16 5.14 -26.20
CA ASN A 367 5.60 6.47 -25.95
C ASN A 367 6.61 7.43 -25.33
N ALA A 368 7.48 6.95 -24.43
CA ALA A 368 8.57 7.75 -23.86
C ALA A 368 9.62 8.19 -24.89
N LEU A 369 9.70 7.49 -26.02
CA LEU A 369 10.59 7.79 -27.14
C LEU A 369 9.89 8.56 -28.29
N THR A 370 8.58 8.77 -28.17
CA THR A 370 7.77 9.48 -29.16
C THR A 370 7.90 10.99 -28.98
N VAL A 371 8.25 11.70 -30.05
CA VAL A 371 8.27 13.16 -30.09
C VAL A 371 6.97 13.67 -30.71
N MET A 372 6.19 14.42 -29.92
CA MET A 372 4.98 15.07 -30.38
C MET A 372 5.32 16.42 -31.00
N GLY A 373 4.87 16.65 -32.23
CA GLY A 373 5.01 17.92 -32.94
C GLY A 373 4.09 19.00 -32.36
N LYS A 374 4.56 20.26 -32.39
CA LYS A 374 3.72 21.42 -32.06
C LYS A 374 2.60 21.54 -33.09
N ALA A 375 1.38 21.75 -32.62
CA ALA A 375 0.22 21.96 -33.49
C ALA A 375 0.46 23.18 -34.40
N SER A 376 0.44 22.98 -35.72
CA SER A 376 0.62 24.06 -36.71
C SER A 376 -0.53 25.08 -36.70
N THR A 377 -1.66 24.75 -36.06
CA THR A 377 -2.83 25.62 -35.90
C THR A 377 -3.33 25.59 -34.44
N PRO A 378 -3.78 26.74 -33.88
CA PRO A 378 -4.41 26.76 -32.56
C PRO A 378 -5.64 25.84 -32.54
N GLY A 379 -5.63 24.83 -31.65
CA GLY A 379 -6.74 23.87 -31.50
C GLY A 379 -6.60 22.57 -32.31
N ALA A 380 -5.55 22.38 -33.13
CA ALA A 380 -5.27 21.08 -33.72
C ALA A 380 -4.62 20.13 -32.69
N ALA A 381 -4.99 18.85 -32.76
CA ALA A 381 -4.36 17.81 -31.94
C ALA A 381 -2.86 17.69 -32.27
N ALA A 382 -2.03 17.50 -31.25
CA ALA A 382 -0.60 17.28 -31.43
C ALA A 382 -0.38 16.03 -32.30
N GLN A 383 0.37 16.18 -33.40
CA GLN A 383 0.68 15.06 -34.30
C GLN A 383 2.01 14.43 -33.91
N ILE A 384 2.09 13.10 -33.99
CA ILE A 384 3.34 12.37 -33.83
C ILE A 384 4.29 12.78 -34.95
N GLN A 385 5.47 13.29 -34.58
CA GLN A 385 6.49 13.73 -35.54
C GLN A 385 7.39 12.56 -35.91
N GLU A 386 8.03 11.95 -34.91
CA GLU A 386 8.95 10.82 -35.05
C GLU A 386 9.06 10.05 -33.73
N VAL A 387 9.50 8.78 -33.81
CA VAL A 387 9.83 7.94 -32.64
C VAL A 387 11.32 7.66 -32.67
N LYS A 388 12.01 7.91 -31.54
CA LYS A 388 13.46 7.68 -31.44
C LYS A 388 13.76 6.19 -31.21
N GLU A 389 14.12 5.49 -32.28
CA GLU A 389 14.45 4.06 -32.24
C GLU A 389 15.88 3.81 -31.73
N GLN A 390 16.01 3.41 -30.47
CA GLN A 390 17.28 3.23 -29.77
C GLN A 390 17.42 1.80 -29.21
N ARG A 391 18.64 1.24 -29.25
CA ARG A 391 18.97 -0.03 -28.56
C ARG A 391 19.44 0.17 -27.12
N ILE A 392 20.01 1.35 -26.84
CA ILE A 392 20.67 1.65 -25.57
C ILE A 392 19.66 1.79 -24.43
N SER A 393 18.47 2.37 -24.69
CA SER A 393 17.46 2.58 -23.63
C SER A 393 17.02 1.25 -22.99
N GLY A 394 16.70 0.24 -23.80
CA GLY A 394 16.32 -1.09 -23.30
C GLY A 394 17.48 -1.81 -22.57
N LEU A 395 18.71 -1.65 -23.06
CA LEU A 395 19.89 -2.21 -22.40
C LEU A 395 20.13 -1.56 -21.03
N LEU A 396 20.02 -0.24 -20.94
CA LEU A 396 20.20 0.49 -19.67
C LEU A 396 19.15 0.08 -18.63
N VAL A 397 17.87 -0.01 -19.02
CA VAL A 397 16.81 -0.49 -18.12
C VAL A 397 17.13 -1.90 -17.62
N SER A 398 17.62 -2.79 -18.48
CA SER A 398 18.00 -4.16 -18.10
C SER A 398 19.14 -4.20 -17.09
N VAL A 399 20.11 -3.29 -17.20
CA VAL A 399 21.23 -3.16 -16.24
C VAL A 399 20.76 -2.54 -14.92
N LEU A 400 19.89 -1.53 -14.95
CA LEU A 400 19.39 -0.86 -13.75
C LEU A 400 18.58 -1.79 -12.84
N VAL A 401 17.89 -2.79 -13.40
CA VAL A 401 17.13 -3.78 -12.60
C VAL A 401 18.04 -4.57 -11.65
N LEU A 402 19.35 -4.62 -11.90
CA LEU A 402 20.33 -5.30 -11.03
C LEU A 402 20.77 -4.46 -9.81
N MET A 403 20.37 -3.19 -9.72
CA MET A 403 20.83 -2.25 -8.67
C MET A 403 19.92 -2.27 -7.43
N GLU A 404 20.15 -3.20 -6.51
CA GLU A 404 19.39 -3.37 -5.27
C GLU A 404 19.33 -2.12 -4.34
N PRO A 405 20.44 -1.42 -4.02
CA PRO A 405 20.43 -0.36 -3.01
C PRO A 405 19.57 0.86 -3.38
N ILE A 406 19.41 1.12 -4.68
CA ILE A 406 18.60 2.23 -5.19
C ILE A 406 17.12 1.82 -5.20
N LEU A 407 16.83 0.57 -5.55
CA LEU A 407 15.47 0.06 -5.67
C LEU A 407 14.78 -0.07 -4.30
N SER A 408 15.51 -0.45 -3.25
CA SER A 408 14.97 -0.57 -1.88
C SER A 408 14.51 0.77 -1.27
N ARG A 409 14.97 1.91 -1.81
CA ARG A 409 14.57 3.24 -1.34
C ARG A 409 13.19 3.68 -1.85
N ILE A 410 12.63 2.98 -2.84
CA ILE A 410 11.41 3.41 -3.53
C ILE A 410 10.16 2.86 -2.83
N PRO A 411 9.22 3.71 -2.35
CA PRO A 411 7.95 3.26 -1.80
C PRO A 411 7.05 2.60 -2.86
N LEU A 412 6.34 1.53 -2.49
CA LEU A 412 5.40 0.83 -3.36
C LEU A 412 4.24 1.73 -3.83
N ALA A 413 3.80 2.68 -2.98
CA ALA A 413 2.75 3.63 -3.34
C ALA A 413 3.11 4.47 -4.58
N VAL A 414 4.39 4.85 -4.72
CA VAL A 414 4.88 5.58 -5.90
C VAL A 414 4.81 4.70 -7.14
N LEU A 415 5.17 3.42 -7.01
CA LEU A 415 5.08 2.46 -8.13
C LEU A 415 3.63 2.24 -8.56
N PHE A 416 2.67 2.16 -7.62
CA PHE A 416 1.24 2.08 -7.97
C PHE A 416 0.76 3.32 -8.74
N GLY A 417 1.19 4.52 -8.35
CA GLY A 417 0.90 5.74 -9.09
C GLY A 417 1.46 5.70 -10.53
N ILE A 418 2.69 5.23 -10.69
CA ILE A 418 3.31 5.05 -12.02
C ILE A 418 2.59 3.96 -12.82
N PHE A 419 2.19 2.84 -12.20
CA PHE A 419 1.42 1.79 -12.87
C PHE A 419 0.06 2.28 -13.35
N LEU A 420 -0.64 3.09 -12.56
CA LEU A 420 -1.91 3.70 -12.95
C LEU A 420 -1.70 4.65 -14.14
N TYR A 421 -0.68 5.51 -14.09
CA TYR A 421 -0.32 6.39 -15.20
C TYR A 421 0.00 5.61 -16.48
N MET A 422 0.80 4.54 -16.37
CA MET A 422 1.12 3.65 -17.50
C MET A 422 -0.12 2.95 -18.06
N GLY A 423 -1.05 2.54 -17.19
CA GLY A 423 -2.33 1.96 -17.59
C GLY A 423 -3.15 2.94 -18.42
N VAL A 424 -3.39 4.15 -17.90
CA VAL A 424 -4.21 5.18 -18.58
C VAL A 424 -3.56 5.64 -19.89
N THR A 425 -2.26 5.91 -19.89
CA THR A 425 -1.55 6.35 -21.10
C THR A 425 -1.49 5.28 -22.18
N SER A 426 -1.49 3.99 -21.82
CA SER A 426 -1.54 2.90 -22.80
C SER A 426 -2.86 2.76 -23.54
N LEU A 427 -3.95 3.35 -23.01
CA LEU A 427 -5.26 3.37 -23.67
C LEU A 427 -5.37 4.44 -24.77
N ILE A 428 -4.47 5.43 -24.75
CA ILE A 428 -4.46 6.52 -25.74
C ILE A 428 -3.98 5.96 -27.09
N GLY A 429 -4.76 6.21 -28.14
CA GLY A 429 -4.49 5.70 -29.49
C GLY A 429 -5.14 4.34 -29.78
N ILE A 430 -5.94 3.80 -28.85
CA ILE A 430 -6.79 2.64 -29.12
C ILE A 430 -8.15 3.12 -29.60
N GLN A 431 -8.46 2.89 -30.88
CA GLN A 431 -9.73 3.30 -31.51
C GLN A 431 -10.98 2.76 -30.78
N LEU A 432 -10.92 1.56 -30.21
CA LEU A 432 -12.00 1.02 -29.36
C LEU A 432 -12.27 1.94 -28.17
N PHE A 433 -11.23 2.40 -27.47
CA PHE A 433 -11.38 3.29 -26.32
C PHE A 433 -11.95 4.66 -26.73
N ASP A 434 -11.48 5.21 -27.85
CA ASP A 434 -12.04 6.46 -28.40
C ASP A 434 -13.54 6.31 -28.73
N ARG A 435 -13.95 5.18 -29.32
CA ARG A 435 -15.37 4.88 -29.59
C ARG A 435 -16.19 4.64 -28.34
N ILE A 436 -15.60 4.06 -27.29
CA ILE A 436 -16.26 3.95 -25.99
C ILE A 436 -16.52 5.36 -25.43
N LEU A 437 -15.57 6.28 -25.53
CA LEU A 437 -15.80 7.68 -25.14
C LEU A 437 -16.84 8.37 -26.02
N LEU A 438 -16.95 8.02 -27.30
CA LEU A 438 -18.01 8.52 -28.19
C LEU A 438 -19.41 8.02 -27.83
N LEU A 439 -19.56 6.86 -27.15
CA LEU A 439 -20.86 6.43 -26.61
C LEU A 439 -21.40 7.42 -25.56
N LEU A 440 -20.51 8.08 -24.82
CA LEU A 440 -20.86 9.02 -23.76
C LEU A 440 -20.98 10.47 -24.25
N LYS A 441 -20.55 10.76 -25.50
CA LYS A 441 -20.57 12.10 -26.07
C LYS A 441 -21.84 12.30 -26.93
N PRO A 442 -22.47 13.48 -26.90
CA PRO A 442 -23.57 13.76 -27.81
C PRO A 442 -23.08 13.74 -29.26
N PRO A 443 -23.91 13.31 -30.24
CA PRO A 443 -23.55 13.28 -31.66
C PRO A 443 -23.07 14.62 -32.24
N LYS A 444 -23.38 15.74 -31.59
CA LYS A 444 -22.95 17.09 -31.98
C LYS A 444 -21.46 17.34 -31.74
N TYR A 445 -20.83 16.63 -30.80
CA TYR A 445 -19.42 16.79 -30.42
C TYR A 445 -18.50 15.72 -31.02
N HIS A 446 -19.01 15.03 -32.04
CA HIS A 446 -18.30 13.98 -32.72
C HIS A 446 -17.16 14.56 -33.58
N PRO A 447 -15.93 14.03 -33.48
CA PRO A 447 -14.79 14.53 -34.22
C PRO A 447 -14.87 14.15 -35.71
N ASP A 448 -14.09 14.84 -36.54
CA ASP A 448 -14.09 14.72 -37.99
C ASP A 448 -13.34 13.48 -38.53
N VAL A 449 -13.65 12.30 -37.98
CA VAL A 449 -12.92 11.05 -38.24
C VAL A 449 -13.69 10.16 -39.25
N PRO A 450 -13.03 9.35 -40.11
CA PRO A 450 -13.70 8.60 -41.19
C PRO A 450 -14.85 7.70 -40.74
N TYR A 451 -14.69 6.98 -39.61
CA TYR A 451 -15.71 6.12 -39.03
C TYR A 451 -16.87 6.88 -38.35
N VAL A 452 -16.80 8.20 -38.26
CA VAL A 452 -17.89 9.03 -37.73
C VAL A 452 -18.68 9.67 -38.87
N LYS A 453 -18.00 10.01 -39.97
CA LYS A 453 -18.60 10.62 -41.16
C LYS A 453 -19.27 9.61 -42.10
N ARG A 454 -18.69 8.42 -42.25
CA ARG A 454 -19.07 7.47 -43.30
C ARG A 454 -20.04 6.37 -42.85
N VAL A 455 -20.11 6.08 -41.55
CA VAL A 455 -21.05 5.08 -41.01
C VAL A 455 -22.08 5.74 -40.10
N LYS A 456 -23.28 5.15 -40.04
CA LYS A 456 -24.37 5.67 -39.19
C LYS A 456 -23.99 5.52 -37.71
N THR A 457 -24.27 6.54 -36.91
CA THR A 457 -23.93 6.58 -35.46
C THR A 457 -24.43 5.35 -34.69
N TRP A 458 -25.68 4.91 -34.92
CA TRP A 458 -26.21 3.70 -34.29
C TRP A 458 -25.46 2.41 -34.68
N ARG A 459 -25.00 2.33 -35.94
CA ARG A 459 -24.21 1.18 -36.43
C ARG A 459 -22.81 1.16 -35.79
N MET A 460 -22.18 2.33 -35.64
CA MET A 460 -20.92 2.46 -34.89
C MET A 460 -21.07 2.03 -33.43
N HIS A 461 -22.16 2.42 -32.76
CA HIS A 461 -22.42 2.01 -31.37
C HIS A 461 -22.71 0.52 -31.26
N LEU A 462 -23.48 -0.06 -32.19
CA LEU A 462 -23.69 -1.51 -32.25
C LEU A 462 -22.37 -2.27 -32.40
N PHE A 463 -21.48 -1.80 -33.28
CA PHE A 463 -20.15 -2.39 -33.47
C PHE A 463 -19.31 -2.33 -32.19
N THR A 464 -19.28 -1.17 -31.55
CA THR A 464 -18.56 -0.97 -30.28
C THR A 464 -19.14 -1.84 -29.17
N GLY A 465 -20.47 -2.00 -29.11
CA GLY A 465 -21.15 -2.91 -28.18
C GLY A 465 -20.74 -4.37 -28.35
N ILE A 466 -20.62 -4.86 -29.59
CA ILE A 466 -20.11 -6.21 -29.87
C ILE A 466 -18.67 -6.37 -29.36
N GLN A 467 -17.81 -5.36 -29.55
CA GLN A 467 -16.43 -5.39 -29.03
C GLN A 467 -16.38 -5.40 -27.50
N ILE A 468 -17.25 -4.63 -26.82
CA ILE A 468 -17.37 -4.65 -25.35
C ILE A 468 -17.82 -6.03 -24.86
N ILE A 469 -18.77 -6.67 -25.53
CA ILE A 469 -19.22 -8.04 -25.19
C ILE A 469 -18.05 -9.03 -25.34
N CYS A 470 -17.27 -8.94 -26.42
CA CYS A 470 -16.09 -9.80 -26.60
C CYS A 470 -15.07 -9.58 -25.47
N LEU A 471 -14.84 -8.34 -25.08
CA LEU A 471 -13.94 -8.00 -23.97
C LEU A 471 -14.47 -8.56 -22.64
N ALA A 472 -15.78 -8.50 -22.38
CA ALA A 472 -16.39 -9.09 -21.20
C ALA A 472 -16.23 -10.61 -21.17
N VAL A 473 -16.40 -11.30 -22.31
CA VAL A 473 -16.15 -12.76 -22.41
C VAL A 473 -14.69 -13.08 -22.10
N LEU A 474 -13.74 -12.32 -22.66
CA LEU A 474 -12.32 -12.49 -22.37
C LEU A 474 -11.98 -12.23 -20.90
N TRP A 475 -12.61 -11.24 -20.27
CA TRP A 475 -12.47 -10.96 -18.84
C TRP A 475 -12.94 -12.16 -18.02
N VAL A 476 -14.16 -12.65 -18.27
CA VAL A 476 -14.73 -13.80 -17.52
C VAL A 476 -13.82 -15.02 -17.62
N VAL A 477 -13.32 -15.35 -18.82
CA VAL A 477 -12.38 -16.45 -19.01
C VAL A 477 -11.09 -16.21 -18.22
N LYS A 478 -10.54 -14.99 -18.25
CA LYS A 478 -9.32 -14.62 -17.51
C LYS A 478 -9.48 -14.73 -16.00
N SER A 479 -10.67 -14.42 -15.46
CA SER A 479 -10.96 -14.51 -14.02
C SER A 479 -11.10 -15.95 -13.51
N THR A 480 -11.25 -16.92 -14.41
CA THR A 480 -11.33 -18.35 -14.04
C THR A 480 -9.96 -19.03 -14.09
N PRO A 481 -9.79 -20.19 -13.41
CA PRO A 481 -8.60 -21.03 -13.56
C PRO A 481 -8.35 -21.50 -15.01
N ALA A 482 -9.37 -21.43 -15.87
CA ALA A 482 -9.26 -21.67 -17.31
C ALA A 482 -8.62 -20.51 -18.09
N SER A 483 -7.95 -19.56 -17.43
CA SER A 483 -7.24 -18.44 -18.05
C SER A 483 -6.19 -18.87 -19.10
N LEU A 484 -5.67 -20.09 -19.00
CA LEU A 484 -4.78 -20.70 -20.00
C LEU A 484 -5.45 -20.88 -21.38
N ALA A 485 -6.79 -20.88 -21.45
CA ALA A 485 -7.54 -20.96 -22.69
C ALA A 485 -7.72 -19.60 -23.40
N LEU A 486 -7.32 -18.50 -22.77
CA LEU A 486 -7.44 -17.14 -23.30
C LEU A 486 -6.90 -16.94 -24.74
N PRO A 487 -5.73 -17.49 -25.15
CA PRO A 487 -5.27 -17.34 -26.53
C PRO A 487 -6.24 -17.97 -27.55
N PHE A 488 -6.87 -19.11 -27.22
CA PHE A 488 -7.83 -19.75 -28.13
C PHE A 488 -9.12 -18.94 -28.26
N VAL A 489 -9.59 -18.37 -27.14
CA VAL A 489 -10.77 -17.47 -27.15
C VAL A 489 -10.46 -16.20 -27.96
N LEU A 490 -9.24 -15.67 -27.85
CA LEU A 490 -8.83 -14.51 -28.65
C LEU A 490 -8.76 -14.87 -30.14
N ILE A 491 -8.21 -16.02 -30.51
CA ILE A 491 -8.20 -16.50 -31.90
C ILE A 491 -9.63 -16.69 -32.42
N LEU A 492 -10.57 -17.16 -31.59
CA LEU A 492 -11.97 -17.32 -31.97
C LEU A 492 -12.67 -16.00 -32.30
N THR A 493 -12.15 -14.87 -31.81
CA THR A 493 -12.64 -13.54 -32.21
C THR A 493 -12.31 -13.21 -33.68
N VAL A 494 -11.33 -13.88 -34.30
CA VAL A 494 -10.96 -13.66 -35.71
C VAL A 494 -12.04 -14.21 -36.66
N PRO A 495 -12.54 -15.46 -36.53
CA PRO A 495 -13.73 -15.92 -37.26
C PRO A 495 -14.97 -15.06 -37.01
N LEU A 496 -15.18 -14.60 -35.77
CA LEU A 496 -16.25 -13.66 -35.45
C LEU A 496 -16.14 -12.38 -36.30
N ARG A 497 -14.92 -11.85 -36.47
CA ARG A 497 -14.66 -10.70 -37.34
C ARG A 497 -14.82 -11.00 -38.83
N ARG A 498 -14.32 -12.14 -39.31
CA ARG A 498 -14.28 -12.47 -40.74
C ARG A 498 -15.58 -13.06 -41.30
N VAL A 499 -16.39 -13.72 -40.48
CA VAL A 499 -17.59 -14.44 -40.94
C VAL A 499 -18.88 -13.82 -40.38
N LEU A 500 -18.94 -13.55 -39.08
CA LEU A 500 -20.20 -13.12 -38.44
C LEU A 500 -20.47 -11.62 -38.62
N LEU A 501 -19.44 -10.78 -38.57
CA LEU A 501 -19.61 -9.33 -38.74
C LEU A 501 -20.02 -8.90 -40.15
N PRO A 502 -19.54 -9.51 -41.25
CA PRO A 502 -20.03 -9.24 -42.61
C PRO A 502 -21.50 -9.63 -42.86
N LEU A 503 -22.12 -10.43 -41.98
CA LEU A 503 -23.56 -10.72 -42.04
C LEU A 503 -24.40 -9.51 -41.59
N ILE A 504 -23.85 -8.69 -40.68
CA ILE A 504 -24.58 -7.59 -40.03
C ILE A 504 -24.22 -6.25 -40.70
N PHE A 505 -22.96 -6.06 -41.09
CA PHE A 505 -22.42 -4.81 -41.63
C PHE A 505 -21.95 -4.99 -43.07
N ARG A 506 -21.98 -3.90 -43.85
CA ARG A 506 -21.39 -3.92 -45.20
C ARG A 506 -19.87 -3.89 -45.11
N ASN A 507 -19.17 -4.50 -46.08
CA ASN A 507 -17.70 -4.50 -46.13
C ASN A 507 -17.11 -3.07 -46.05
N LEU A 508 -17.75 -2.09 -46.70
CA LEU A 508 -17.32 -0.69 -46.64
C LEU A 508 -17.47 -0.07 -45.23
N GLU A 509 -18.52 -0.43 -44.49
CA GLU A 509 -18.72 0.02 -43.11
C GLU A 509 -17.67 -0.61 -42.18
N LEU A 510 -17.41 -1.91 -42.35
CA LEU A 510 -16.41 -2.66 -41.59
C LEU A 510 -15.00 -2.14 -41.84
N GLN A 511 -14.67 -1.86 -43.11
CA GLN A 511 -13.39 -1.29 -43.51
C GLN A 511 -13.24 0.13 -42.94
N CYS A 512 -14.28 0.97 -42.94
CA CYS A 512 -14.21 2.28 -42.29
C CYS A 512 -14.05 2.19 -40.76
N LEU A 513 -14.63 1.16 -40.13
CA LEU A 513 -14.56 0.94 -38.68
C LEU A 513 -13.22 0.32 -38.23
N ASP A 514 -12.47 -0.31 -39.14
CA ASP A 514 -11.14 -0.86 -38.88
C ASP A 514 -10.01 -0.01 -39.48
N ALA A 515 -10.32 0.87 -40.45
CA ALA A 515 -9.31 1.66 -41.15
C ALA A 515 -8.62 2.61 -40.17
N ASP A 516 -7.30 2.47 -40.11
CA ASP A 516 -6.41 3.40 -39.44
C ASP A 516 -6.45 4.75 -40.18
N ASP A 517 -6.34 5.87 -39.46
CA ASP A 517 -6.64 7.24 -39.93
C ASP A 517 -5.85 7.74 -41.18
N ALA A 518 -4.95 6.93 -41.73
CA ALA A 518 -4.27 7.18 -42.99
C ALA A 518 -5.09 6.60 -44.16
N LYS A 519 -5.89 7.45 -44.82
CA LYS A 519 -6.58 7.20 -46.11
C LYS A 519 -6.96 5.72 -46.34
N ALA A 520 -8.23 5.36 -46.11
CA ALA A 520 -8.78 4.10 -46.61
C ALA A 520 -8.40 3.91 -48.09
N THR A 521 -7.40 3.08 -48.35
CA THR A 521 -6.95 2.75 -49.71
C THR A 521 -7.99 1.79 -50.24
N PHE A 522 -8.77 2.23 -51.23
CA PHE A 522 -9.90 1.48 -51.76
C PHE A 522 -9.48 0.31 -52.67
N ASP A 523 -8.18 0.14 -52.90
CA ASP A 523 -7.58 -0.96 -53.64
C ASP A 523 -6.96 -1.96 -52.64
N GLU A 524 -7.78 -2.82 -52.06
CA GLU A 524 -7.29 -4.08 -51.52
C GLU A 524 -6.84 -4.95 -52.71
N GLU A 525 -5.56 -4.91 -53.08
CA GLU A 525 -4.98 -6.02 -53.84
C GLU A 525 -5.08 -7.26 -52.94
N GLU A 526 -5.85 -8.27 -53.37
CA GLU A 526 -5.99 -9.55 -52.68
C GLU A 526 -4.61 -10.11 -52.32
N GLY A 527 -4.25 -10.08 -51.03
CA GLY A 527 -2.98 -10.63 -50.52
C GLY A 527 -2.10 -9.68 -49.68
N ARG A 528 -2.44 -8.38 -49.56
CA ARG A 528 -1.75 -7.48 -48.62
C ARG A 528 -2.44 -7.47 -47.26
N ASP A 529 -1.77 -8.01 -46.25
CA ASP A 529 -2.18 -7.93 -44.84
C ASP A 529 -1.38 -6.84 -44.09
N VAL A 530 -1.74 -6.57 -42.84
CA VAL A 530 -1.04 -5.59 -41.98
C VAL A 530 0.46 -5.89 -41.86
N TYR A 531 0.88 -7.16 -41.95
CA TYR A 531 2.30 -7.53 -41.93
C TYR A 531 3.06 -7.05 -43.17
N ASN A 532 2.37 -6.86 -44.31
CA ASN A 532 2.94 -6.29 -45.52
C ASN A 532 3.02 -4.75 -45.48
N GLU A 533 2.20 -4.09 -44.67
CA GLU A 533 2.22 -2.62 -44.51
C GLU A 533 3.27 -2.14 -43.52
N VAL A 534 3.71 -3.00 -42.60
CA VAL A 534 4.82 -2.69 -41.71
C VAL A 534 6.11 -2.72 -42.52
N ALA A 535 6.89 -1.64 -42.43
CA ALA A 535 8.18 -1.57 -43.10
C ALA A 535 9.05 -2.77 -42.73
N MET A 536 9.57 -3.49 -43.72
CA MET A 536 10.56 -4.54 -43.51
C MET A 536 11.96 -3.89 -43.39
N PRO A 537 12.83 -4.35 -42.49
CA PRO A 537 14.21 -3.87 -42.45
C PRO A 537 14.89 -4.26 -43.76
N VAL A 538 15.36 -3.25 -44.51
CA VAL A 538 16.09 -3.41 -45.79
C VAL A 538 17.53 -3.86 -45.53
#